data_AF-A0A3D5UZX7-F1
#
_entry.id   AF-A0A3D5UZX7-F1
#
_cell.length_a   1.000
_cell.length_b   1.000
_cell.length_c   1.000
_cell.angle_alpha   90.00
_cell.angle_beta   90.00
_cell.angle_gamma   90.00
#
_symmetry.space_group_name_H-M   'P 1'
#
loop_
_entity.id
_entity.type
_entity.pdbx_description
1 polymer ?
#
loop_
_entity_poly.entity_id
_entity_poly.type
_entity_poly.pdbx_seq_one_letter_code
_entity_poly.pdbx_strand_id
1 'polypeptide(L)' 'EFLLALAALCRALCGAEQDPTGGATHFHLHTENPDWATRETPRALAGGHLFYAPREAGHHG' A
#
# COMPACT_ATOMS: atom_id res chain seq x y z
N GLU A 1 -4.14 -20.17 -7.51
CA GLU A 1 -3.40 -18.89 -7.53
C GLU A 1 -3.89 -17.90 -8.60
N PHE A 2 -3.83 -18.19 -9.92
CA PHE A 2 -4.23 -17.22 -10.97
C PHE A 2 -5.67 -16.66 -10.82
N LEU A 3 -6.66 -17.54 -10.59
CA LEU A 3 -8.05 -17.10 -10.44
C LEU A 3 -8.30 -16.26 -9.18
N LEU A 4 -7.53 -16.50 -8.10
CA LEU A 4 -7.61 -15.70 -6.87
C LEU A 4 -7.07 -14.29 -7.10
N ALA A 5 -5.93 -14.18 -7.79
CA ALA A 5 -5.35 -12.90 -8.16
C ALA A 5 -6.27 -12.09 -9.08
N LEU A 6 -6.89 -12.74 -10.08
CA LEU A 6 -7.86 -12.09 -10.95
C LEU A 6 -9.11 -11.63 -10.17
N ALA A 7 -9.62 -12.44 -9.26
CA ALA A 7 -10.76 -12.06 -8.42
C ALA A 7 -10.44 -10.85 -7.53
N ALA A 8 -9.26 -10.81 -6.92
CA ALA A 8 -8.80 -9.67 -6.13
C ALA A 8 -8.67 -8.39 -7.00
N LEU A 9 -8.09 -8.52 -8.20
CA LEU A 9 -7.98 -7.41 -9.15
C LEU A 9 -9.36 -6.87 -9.54
N CYS A 10 -10.31 -7.75 -9.89
CA CYS A 10 -11.66 -7.33 -10.26
C CYS A 10 -12.36 -6.59 -9.12
N ARG A 11 -12.25 -7.06 -7.87
CA ARG A 11 -12.85 -6.39 -6.71
C ARG A 11 -12.26 -5.00 -6.47
N ALA A 12 -10.94 -4.87 -6.59
CA ALA A 12 -10.27 -3.58 -6.46
C ALA A 12 -10.72 -2.60 -7.56
N LEU A 13 -10.77 -3.04 -8.83
CA LEU A 13 -11.15 -2.19 -9.95
C LEU A 13 -12.62 -1.76 -9.94
N CYS A 14 -13.53 -2.63 -9.50
CA CYS A 14 -14.95 -2.26 -9.41
C CYS A 14 -15.31 -1.52 -8.11
N GLY A 15 -14.34 -1.26 -7.22
CA GLY A 15 -14.56 -0.60 -5.94
C GLY A 15 -15.41 -1.42 -4.97
N ALA A 16 -15.51 -2.74 -5.16
CA ALA A 16 -16.24 -3.63 -4.26
C ALA A 16 -15.53 -3.82 -2.92
N GLU A 17 -14.26 -3.47 -2.84
CA GLU A 17 -13.43 -3.55 -1.64
C GLU A 17 -12.75 -2.19 -1.44
N GLN A 18 -12.86 -1.64 -0.21
CA GLN A 18 -12.12 -0.43 0.14
C GLN A 18 -10.62 -0.74 0.09
N ASP A 19 -9.81 0.20 -0.39
CA ASP A 19 -8.36 0.02 -0.47
C ASP A 19 -7.77 -0.27 0.92
N PRO A 20 -7.33 -1.52 1.19
CA PRO A 20 -6.82 -1.91 2.49
C PRO A 20 -5.43 -1.31 2.77
N THR A 21 -4.78 -0.71 1.77
CA THR A 21 -3.47 -0.07 1.89
C THR A 21 -3.56 1.44 2.18
N GLY A 22 -4.78 2.02 2.10
CA GLY A 22 -5.02 3.42 2.43
C GLY A 22 -4.34 4.41 1.49
N GLY A 23 -4.33 4.13 0.18
CA GLY A 23 -3.73 4.98 -0.85
C GLY A 23 -2.23 4.76 -1.02
N ALA A 24 -1.72 3.57 -0.71
CA ALA A 24 -0.30 3.30 -0.82
C ALA A 24 0.17 3.25 -2.27
N THR A 25 1.36 3.80 -2.53
CA THR A 25 2.00 3.77 -3.86
C THR A 25 3.36 3.09 -3.85
N HIS A 26 3.91 2.81 -2.67
CA HIS A 26 5.19 2.13 -2.50
C HIS A 26 5.09 1.10 -1.38
N PHE A 27 5.88 0.03 -1.50
CA PHE A 27 5.95 -1.04 -0.50
C PHE A 27 7.32 -1.71 -0.50
N HIS A 28 7.70 -2.33 0.62
CA HIS A 28 8.87 -3.20 0.74
C HIS A 28 8.60 -4.37 1.68
N LEU A 29 9.40 -5.43 1.63
CA LEU A 29 9.30 -6.53 2.60
C LEU A 29 9.55 -6.00 4.01
N HIS A 30 8.77 -6.44 4.99
CA HIS A 30 8.92 -5.99 6.37
C HIS A 30 10.27 -6.39 7.02
N THR A 31 11.03 -7.28 6.37
CA THR A 31 12.37 -7.71 6.76
C THR A 31 13.47 -6.82 6.19
N GLU A 32 13.14 -5.95 5.23
CA GLU A 32 14.05 -5.01 4.62
C GLU A 32 13.82 -3.60 5.19
N ASN A 33 14.84 -2.75 5.16
CA ASN A 33 14.72 -1.35 5.57
C ASN A 33 15.41 -0.44 4.55
N PRO A 34 14.76 -0.09 3.44
CA PRO A 34 15.33 0.79 2.44
C PRO A 34 15.37 2.24 2.94
N ASP A 35 16.36 3.01 2.49
CA ASP A 35 16.60 4.38 2.96
C ASP A 35 15.37 5.29 2.82
N TRP A 36 14.61 5.13 1.73
CA TRP A 36 13.39 5.93 1.47
C TRP A 36 12.30 5.69 2.53
N ALA A 37 12.24 4.51 3.14
CA ALA A 37 11.21 4.16 4.13
C ALA A 37 11.52 4.70 5.53
N THR A 38 12.78 5.07 5.79
CA THR A 38 13.27 5.44 7.15
C THR A 38 12.50 6.61 7.77
N ARG A 39 11.92 7.50 6.94
CA ARG A 39 11.17 8.70 7.39
C ARG A 39 9.68 8.64 7.06
N GLU A 40 9.21 7.52 6.52
CA GLU A 40 7.81 7.34 6.16
C GLU A 40 7.07 6.55 7.24
N THR A 41 5.78 6.82 7.41
CA THR A 41 4.94 6.07 8.34
C THR A 41 4.17 5.00 7.57
N PRO A 42 4.36 3.70 7.89
CA PRO A 42 3.63 2.64 7.19
C PRO A 42 2.13 2.76 7.46
N ARG A 43 1.33 2.57 6.41
CA ARG A 43 -0.13 2.61 6.44
C ARG A 43 -0.75 1.23 6.63
N ALA A 44 -0.09 0.18 6.12
CA ALA A 44 -0.58 -1.19 6.24
C ALA A 44 0.59 -2.20 6.24
N LEU A 45 0.31 -3.38 6.79
CA LEU A 45 1.16 -4.57 6.68
C LEU A 45 0.30 -5.72 6.12
N ALA A 46 0.62 -6.19 4.90
CA ALA A 46 -0.12 -7.28 4.27
C ALA A 46 0.81 -8.19 3.48
N GLY A 47 0.64 -9.51 3.62
CA GLY A 47 1.45 -10.50 2.90
C GLY A 47 2.96 -10.32 3.12
N GLY A 48 3.38 -9.82 4.28
CA GLY A 48 4.77 -9.53 4.60
C GLY A 48 5.34 -8.23 4.00
N HIS A 49 4.50 -7.37 3.43
CA HIS A 49 4.93 -6.08 2.87
C HIS A 49 4.38 -4.92 3.71
N LEU A 50 5.25 -3.95 3.99
CA LEU A 50 4.87 -2.66 4.55
C LEU A 50 4.50 -1.72 3.40
N PHE A 51 3.34 -1.08 3.51
CA PHE A 51 2.78 -0.18 2.49
C PHE A 51 2.82 1.27 2.96
N TYR A 52 3.15 2.19 2.05
CA TYR A 52 3.31 3.62 2.34
C TYR A 52 2.55 4.46 1.32
N ALA A 53 1.80 5.45 1.82
CA ALA A 53 1.13 6.46 1.00
C ALA A 53 2.03 7.70 0.85
N PRO A 54 1.95 8.42 -0.28
CA PRO A 54 2.60 9.73 -0.41
C PRO A 54 2.18 10.64 0.74
N ARG A 55 3.13 11.44 1.24
CA ARG A 55 2.77 12.52 2.16
C ARG A 55 1.80 13.44 1.42
N GLU A 56 0.65 13.72 2.03
CA GLU A 56 -0.21 14.79 1.53
C GLU A 56 0.65 16.04 1.44
N ALA A 57 0.68 16.66 0.26
CA ALA A 57 1.38 17.94 0.09
C ALA A 57 0.70 18.91 1.05
N GLY A 58 1.37 19.16 2.19
CA GLY A 58 0.84 20.03 3.22
C GLY A 58 0.44 21.34 2.55
N HIS A 59 -0.80 21.74 2.77
CA HIS A 59 -1.25 23.10 2.49
C HIS A 59 -0.36 24.01 3.33
N HIS A 60 0.71 24.53 2.71
CA HIS A 60 1.47 25.65 3.25
C HIS A 60 0.50 26.85 3.24
N GLY A 61 -0.22 27.01 4.35
CA GLY A 61 -0.91 28.26 4.70
C GLY A 61 0.10 29.30 5.19
#